data_AF-A0A183EMQ6-F1
#
_entry.id   AF-A0A183EMQ6-F1
#
_cell.length_a   1.000
_cell.length_b   1.000
_cell.length_c   1.000
_cell.angle_alpha   90.00
_cell.angle_beta   90.00
_cell.angle_gamma   90.00
#
_symmetry.space_group_name_H-M   'P 1'
#
loop_
_entity.id
_entity.type
_entity.pdbx_description
1 polymer ?
#
loop_
_entity_poly.entity_id
_entity_poly.type
_entity_poly.pdbx_seq_one_letter_code
_entity_poly.pdbx_strand_id
1 'polypeptide(L)'
;LKEQITEHNEDLEELDLLVKDLKEPRGAKLLRARVNKMLKKADTLLRKLEEDRKAISNIPESIAEEDKKKEREKLMRVEDLINKLQKVQNMSEKNQEEFRKILQALDDDNDGVIDADLVLRALDLFGSHKDLRLTTEQIKTIVEMLKKEEQVEAMQAFISGTVPYPPIEDKKIPSTDFSADLTRTVEQKLKDLPPLKPEDLPPPGLGPKKQPPNEKCI
;
A
#
# COMPACT_ATOMS: atom_id res chain seq x y z
N LEU A 1 -80.21 -2.17 22.91
CA LEU A 1 -79.49 -3.20 23.69
C LEU A 1 -79.04 -4.37 22.83
N LYS A 2 -79.94 -5.24 22.33
CA LYS A 2 -79.50 -6.35 21.45
C LYS A 2 -78.81 -5.86 20.17
N GLU A 3 -79.38 -4.85 19.53
CA GLU A 3 -78.83 -4.22 18.31
C GLU A 3 -77.47 -3.52 18.54
N GLN A 4 -77.29 -2.86 19.69
CA GLN A 4 -76.00 -2.25 20.05
C GLN A 4 -74.93 -3.30 20.37
N ILE A 5 -75.32 -4.45 20.92
CA ILE A 5 -74.39 -5.56 21.16
C ILE A 5 -74.00 -6.22 19.82
N THR A 6 -74.92 -6.29 18.85
CA THR A 6 -74.60 -6.81 17.52
C THR A 6 -73.71 -5.85 16.74
N GLU A 7 -74.02 -4.55 16.71
CA GLU A 7 -73.18 -3.51 16.09
C GLU A 7 -71.77 -3.50 16.70
N HIS A 8 -71.65 -3.56 18.03
CA HIS A 8 -70.35 -3.63 18.69
C HIS A 8 -69.59 -4.94 18.40
N ASN A 9 -70.29 -6.06 18.16
CA ASN A 9 -69.62 -7.30 17.75
C ASN A 9 -69.14 -7.23 16.30
N GLU A 10 -69.92 -6.61 15.41
CA GLU A 10 -69.54 -6.35 14.03
C GLU A 10 -68.30 -5.43 13.97
N ASP A 11 -68.27 -4.37 14.77
CA ASP A 11 -67.08 -3.50 14.91
C ASP A 11 -65.83 -4.28 15.36
N LEU A 12 -65.98 -5.19 16.32
CA LEU A 12 -64.85 -6.02 16.78
C LEU A 12 -64.35 -6.98 15.70
N GLU A 13 -65.24 -7.52 14.87
CA GLU A 13 -64.89 -8.35 13.73
C GLU A 13 -64.19 -7.54 12.63
N GLU A 14 -64.65 -6.32 12.34
CA GLU A 14 -64.00 -5.39 11.42
C GLU A 14 -62.60 -5.00 11.90
N LEU A 15 -62.44 -4.72 13.19
CA LEU A 15 -61.13 -4.44 13.78
C LEU A 15 -60.18 -5.63 13.68
N ASP A 16 -60.64 -6.87 13.87
CA ASP A 16 -59.80 -8.07 13.74
C ASP A 16 -59.35 -8.30 12.28
N LEU A 17 -60.18 -7.98 11.30
CA LEU A 17 -59.80 -7.99 9.88
C LEU A 17 -58.72 -6.95 9.58
N LEU A 18 -58.88 -5.71 10.06
CA LEU A 18 -57.87 -4.66 9.92
C LEU A 18 -56.54 -5.01 10.60
N VAL A 19 -56.57 -5.63 11.78
CA VAL A 19 -55.37 -6.09 12.51
C VAL A 19 -54.63 -7.19 11.74
N LYS A 20 -55.35 -8.09 11.04
CA LYS A 20 -54.73 -9.12 10.20
C LYS A 20 -54.03 -8.52 8.98
N ASP A 21 -54.59 -7.49 8.37
CA ASP A 21 -54.00 -6.78 7.22
C ASP A 21 -52.81 -5.90 7.62
N LEU A 22 -52.83 -5.36 8.85
CA LEU A 22 -51.73 -4.62 9.46
C LEU A 22 -50.61 -5.52 10.00
N LYS A 23 -50.77 -6.85 9.93
CA LYS A 23 -49.76 -7.80 10.40
C LYS A 23 -48.50 -7.68 9.54
N GLU A 24 -47.42 -7.22 10.16
CA GLU A 24 -46.13 -7.04 9.48
C GLU A 24 -45.77 -8.24 8.58
N PRO A 25 -45.41 -8.00 7.30
CA PRO A 25 -45.05 -9.08 6.39
C PRO A 25 -43.84 -9.84 6.92
N ARG A 26 -43.76 -11.15 6.65
CA ARG A 26 -42.70 -12.03 7.16
C ARG A 26 -41.29 -11.50 6.84
N GLY A 27 -41.12 -10.88 5.69
CA GLY A 27 -39.87 -10.22 5.29
C GLY A 27 -39.49 -9.04 6.19
N ALA A 28 -40.45 -8.18 6.56
CA ALA A 28 -40.20 -7.06 7.46
C ALA A 28 -39.79 -7.53 8.86
N LYS A 29 -40.40 -8.60 9.38
CA LYS A 29 -40.01 -9.20 10.66
C LYS A 29 -38.56 -9.71 10.64
N LEU A 30 -38.16 -10.35 9.54
CA LEU A 30 -36.80 -10.86 9.38
C LEU A 30 -35.78 -9.72 9.27
N LEU A 31 -36.10 -8.67 8.49
CA LEU A 31 -35.28 -7.48 8.36
C LEU A 31 -35.13 -6.76 9.71
N ARG A 32 -36.24 -6.56 10.45
CA ARG A 32 -36.23 -5.97 11.81
C ARG A 32 -35.33 -6.77 12.76
N ALA A 33 -35.43 -8.10 12.74
CA ALA A 33 -34.57 -8.95 13.55
C ALA A 33 -33.09 -8.80 13.17
N ARG A 34 -32.77 -8.69 11.88
CA ARG A 34 -31.40 -8.50 11.38
C ARG A 34 -30.84 -7.12 11.77
N VAL A 35 -31.63 -6.06 11.61
CA VAL A 35 -31.25 -4.69 12.00
C VAL A 35 -31.03 -4.62 13.52
N ASN A 36 -31.92 -5.19 14.33
CA ASN A 36 -31.73 -5.25 15.78
C ASN A 36 -30.47 -6.02 16.17
N LYS A 37 -30.09 -7.06 15.42
CA LYS A 37 -28.82 -7.77 15.63
C LYS A 37 -27.61 -6.91 15.25
N MET A 38 -27.69 -6.12 14.18
CA MET A 38 -26.63 -5.19 13.79
C MET A 38 -26.49 -4.03 14.77
N LEU A 39 -27.60 -3.47 15.26
CA LEU A 39 -27.60 -2.40 16.26
C LEU A 39 -26.90 -2.86 17.56
N LYS A 40 -27.24 -4.04 18.06
CA LYS A 40 -26.56 -4.62 19.23
C LYS A 40 -25.05 -4.80 19.03
N LYS A 41 -24.62 -5.17 17.82
CA LYS A 41 -23.19 -5.27 17.49
C LYS A 41 -22.53 -3.90 17.48
N ALA A 42 -23.18 -2.88 16.92
CA ALA A 42 -22.71 -1.51 16.94
C ALA A 42 -22.57 -0.98 18.37
N ASP A 43 -23.57 -1.21 19.23
CA ASP A 43 -23.52 -0.81 20.65
C ASP A 43 -22.34 -1.48 21.38
N THR A 44 -22.08 -2.76 21.07
CA THR A 44 -20.95 -3.49 21.65
C THR A 44 -19.60 -2.92 21.18
N LEU A 45 -19.47 -2.59 19.90
CA LEU A 45 -18.25 -1.96 19.35
C LEU A 45 -18.04 -0.56 19.93
N LEU A 46 -19.12 0.22 20.06
CA LEU A 46 -19.06 1.56 20.63
C LEU A 46 -18.64 1.53 22.09
N ARG A 47 -19.11 0.56 22.88
CA ARG A 47 -18.65 0.37 24.27
C ARG A 47 -17.16 0.02 24.33
N LYS A 48 -16.67 -0.87 23.46
CA LYS A 48 -15.24 -1.21 23.38
C LYS A 48 -14.38 0.00 23.01
N LEU A 49 -14.80 0.77 22.00
CA LEU A 49 -14.09 1.98 21.60
C LEU A 49 -14.06 3.05 22.71
N GLU A 50 -15.14 3.17 23.48
CA GLU A 50 -15.19 4.07 24.64
C GLU A 50 -14.26 3.58 25.77
N GLU A 51 -14.17 2.28 26.00
CA GLU A 51 -13.22 1.65 26.92
C GLU A 51 -11.77 1.88 26.47
N ASP A 52 -11.46 1.65 25.18
CA ASP A 52 -10.14 1.88 24.60
C ASP A 52 -9.75 3.37 24.65
N ARG A 53 -10.68 4.27 24.31
CA ARG A 53 -10.46 5.72 24.42
C ARG A 53 -10.17 6.13 25.85
N LYS A 54 -10.90 5.59 26.82
CA LYS A 54 -10.64 5.86 28.25
C LYS A 54 -9.31 5.27 28.68
N ALA A 55 -8.94 4.08 28.22
CA ALA A 55 -7.65 3.49 28.51
C ALA A 55 -6.52 4.39 28.01
N ILE A 56 -6.61 4.88 26.77
CA ILE A 56 -5.63 5.82 26.19
C ILE A 56 -5.62 7.15 26.93
N SER A 57 -6.78 7.71 27.25
CA SER A 57 -6.90 8.98 27.97
C SER A 57 -6.42 8.91 29.42
N ASN A 58 -6.47 7.73 30.04
CA ASN A 58 -5.99 7.49 31.41
C ASN A 58 -4.49 7.15 31.45
N ILE A 59 -3.81 6.99 30.31
CA ILE A 59 -2.35 6.99 30.28
C ILE A 59 -1.93 8.40 30.72
N PRO A 60 -1.25 8.54 31.86
CA PRO A 60 -0.91 9.86 32.38
C PRO A 60 -0.03 10.57 31.35
N GLU A 61 -0.42 11.80 31.01
CA GLU A 61 0.35 12.68 30.11
C GLU A 61 1.82 12.78 30.53
N SER A 62 2.16 12.55 31.80
CA SER A 62 3.56 12.53 32.26
C SER A 62 4.44 11.47 31.60
N ILE A 63 3.91 10.28 31.30
CA ILE A 63 4.68 9.22 30.61
C ILE A 63 4.84 9.59 29.13
N ALA A 64 3.76 10.08 28.51
CA ALA A 64 3.78 10.54 27.13
C ALA A 64 4.69 11.77 26.93
N GLU A 65 4.74 12.70 27.88
CA GLU A 65 5.61 13.88 27.84
C GLU A 65 7.08 13.52 28.12
N GLU A 66 7.36 12.55 28.99
CA GLU A 66 8.74 12.06 29.17
C GLU A 66 9.28 11.38 27.91
N ASP A 67 8.46 10.59 27.23
CA ASP A 67 8.91 9.91 26.01
C ASP A 67 9.04 10.89 24.84
N LYS A 68 8.12 11.85 24.68
CA LYS A 68 8.28 12.97 23.72
C LYS A 68 9.51 13.83 24.04
N LYS A 69 9.84 14.03 25.32
CA LYS A 69 11.01 14.80 25.70
C LYS A 69 12.30 14.06 25.35
N LYS A 70 12.37 12.75 25.62
CA LYS A 70 13.49 11.89 25.18
C LYS A 70 13.62 11.88 23.67
N GLU A 71 12.51 11.84 22.94
CA GLU A 71 12.51 11.86 21.47
C GLU A 71 13.02 13.21 20.94
N ARG A 72 12.60 14.33 21.54
CA ARG A 72 13.12 15.67 21.19
C ARG A 72 14.60 15.86 21.52
N GLU A 73 15.09 15.27 22.61
CA GLU A 73 16.51 15.35 23.00
C GLU A 73 17.43 14.59 22.04
N LYS A 74 16.89 13.61 21.29
CA LYS A 74 17.65 12.85 20.28
C LYS A 74 17.78 13.58 18.94
N LEU A 75 16.92 14.55 18.66
CA LEU A 75 16.97 15.33 17.43
C LEU A 75 18.10 16.37 17.48
N MET A 76 18.98 16.34 16.48
CA MET A 76 20.13 17.23 16.38
C MET A 76 20.20 17.89 15.01
N ARG A 77 20.60 19.17 14.95
CA ARG A 77 20.86 19.85 13.67
C ARG A 77 22.15 19.35 13.03
N VAL A 78 22.15 19.23 11.71
CA VAL A 78 23.31 18.82 10.90
C VAL A 78 24.51 19.76 11.13
N GLU A 79 24.28 21.07 11.12
CA GLU A 79 25.33 22.08 11.34
C GLU A 79 25.96 21.93 12.73
N ASP A 80 25.12 21.71 13.75
CA ASP A 80 25.59 21.55 15.12
C ASP A 80 26.43 20.28 15.28
N LEU A 81 26.05 19.20 14.59
CA LEU A 81 26.80 17.95 14.60
C LEU A 81 28.17 18.11 13.92
N ILE A 82 28.23 18.76 12.75
CA ILE A 82 29.48 19.05 12.03
C ILE A 82 30.39 19.92 12.89
N ASN A 83 29.85 20.99 13.50
CA ASN A 83 30.60 21.89 14.36
C ASN A 83 31.15 21.19 15.62
N LYS A 84 30.37 20.28 16.22
CA LYS A 84 30.80 19.47 17.37
C LYS A 84 31.91 18.49 16.97
N LEU A 85 31.77 17.80 15.84
CA LEU A 85 32.79 16.87 15.34
C LEU A 85 34.08 17.59 14.95
N GLN A 86 34.00 18.77 14.36
CA GLN A 86 35.17 19.60 14.05
C GLN A 86 35.96 19.93 15.33
N LYS A 87 35.26 20.33 16.40
CA LYS A 87 35.88 20.65 17.69
C LYS A 87 36.51 19.43 18.37
N VAL A 88 35.90 18.25 18.23
CA VAL A 88 36.36 17.02 18.90
C VAL A 88 37.50 16.34 18.15
N GLN A 89 37.48 16.36 16.81
CA GLN A 89 38.35 15.51 15.98
C GLN A 89 39.31 16.27 15.06
N ASN A 90 39.34 17.62 15.06
CA ASN A 90 40.21 18.43 14.18
C ASN A 90 40.23 17.91 12.73
N MET A 91 39.03 17.70 12.17
CA MET A 91 38.86 17.11 10.85
C MET A 91 39.38 18.05 9.74
N SER A 92 40.10 17.48 8.77
CA SER A 92 40.47 18.16 7.52
C SER A 92 39.22 18.56 6.72
N GLU A 93 39.28 19.68 5.99
CA GLU A 93 38.15 20.23 5.21
C GLU A 93 37.51 19.20 4.27
N LYS A 94 38.31 18.35 3.64
CA LYS A 94 37.82 17.28 2.75
C LYS A 94 36.91 16.28 3.48
N ASN A 95 37.30 15.88 4.69
CA ASN A 95 36.54 14.93 5.49
C ASN A 95 35.24 15.57 6.02
N GLN A 96 35.22 16.89 6.20
CA GLN A 96 34.02 17.63 6.57
C GLN A 96 33.00 17.65 5.42
N GLU A 97 33.46 17.84 4.18
CA GLU A 97 32.60 17.77 3.00
C GLU A 97 32.03 16.37 2.77
N GLU A 98 32.84 15.33 2.93
CA GLU A 98 32.38 13.94 2.83
C GLU A 98 31.35 13.64 3.92
N PHE A 99 31.61 14.05 5.15
CA PHE A 99 30.68 13.85 6.25
C PHE A 99 29.37 14.65 6.05
N ARG A 100 29.45 15.87 5.52
CA ARG A 100 28.26 16.66 5.14
C ARG A 100 27.43 15.92 4.08
N LYS A 101 28.07 15.35 3.06
CA LYS A 101 27.37 14.55 2.02
C LYS A 101 26.70 13.32 2.62
N ILE A 102 27.34 12.66 3.57
CA ILE A 102 26.78 11.49 4.26
C ILE A 102 25.58 11.88 5.12
N LEU A 103 25.69 12.95 5.92
CA LEU A 103 24.56 13.43 6.72
C LEU A 103 23.40 13.90 5.85
N GLN A 104 23.67 14.56 4.72
CA GLN A 104 22.64 14.96 3.76
C GLN A 104 21.96 13.76 3.09
N ALA A 105 22.70 12.65 2.88
CA ALA A 105 22.11 11.42 2.36
C ALA A 105 21.31 10.65 3.42
N LEU A 106 21.50 10.95 4.70
CA LEU A 106 20.73 10.38 5.82
C LEU A 106 19.50 11.24 6.17
N ASP A 107 19.52 12.51 5.78
CA ASP A 107 18.44 13.49 5.88
C ASP A 107 17.52 13.39 4.65
N ASP A 108 16.61 12.41 4.67
CA ASP A 108 15.70 12.12 3.56
C ASP A 108 14.75 13.29 3.23
N ASP A 109 14.34 14.05 4.25
CA ASP A 109 13.43 15.19 4.13
C ASP A 109 14.13 16.55 3.95
N ASN A 110 15.47 16.57 3.98
CA ASN A 110 16.30 17.77 3.83
C ASN A 110 15.89 18.91 4.77
N ASP A 111 15.44 18.58 5.99
CA ASP A 111 14.98 19.56 6.97
C ASP A 111 16.13 20.06 7.88
N GLY A 112 17.32 19.45 7.76
CA GLY A 112 18.52 19.78 8.50
C GLY A 112 18.51 19.27 9.94
N VAL A 113 17.57 18.41 10.33
CA VAL A 113 17.42 17.82 11.65
C VAL A 113 17.48 16.30 11.55
N ILE A 114 18.46 15.69 12.22
CA ILE A 114 18.68 14.24 12.17
C ILE A 114 18.62 13.66 13.57
N ASP A 115 18.07 12.45 13.69
CA ASP A 115 18.09 11.65 14.92
C ASP A 115 19.51 11.14 15.23
N ALA A 116 20.00 11.43 16.43
CA ALA A 116 21.29 10.97 16.93
C ALA A 116 21.39 9.43 16.95
N ASP A 117 20.30 8.72 17.26
CA ASP A 117 20.29 7.26 17.28
C ASP A 117 20.44 6.68 15.87
N LEU A 118 19.91 7.36 14.84
CA LEU A 118 20.07 6.98 13.45
C LEU A 118 21.53 7.16 12.99
N VAL A 119 22.14 8.30 13.34
CA VAL A 119 23.56 8.57 13.02
C VAL A 119 24.49 7.56 13.71
N LEU A 120 24.25 7.24 14.98
CA LEU A 120 25.02 6.25 15.73
C LEU A 120 24.94 4.87 15.08
N ARG A 121 23.73 4.41 14.73
CA ARG A 121 23.54 3.14 14.00
C ARG A 121 24.25 3.13 12.66
N ALA A 122 24.17 4.23 11.91
CA ALA A 122 24.89 4.36 10.64
C ALA A 122 26.40 4.27 10.85
N LEU A 123 26.95 4.98 11.84
CA LEU A 123 28.37 4.93 12.19
C LEU A 123 28.83 3.54 12.64
N ASP A 124 28.02 2.82 13.40
CA ASP A 124 28.33 1.44 13.82
C ASP A 124 28.35 0.49 12.63
N LEU A 125 27.44 0.64 11.67
CA LEU A 125 27.42 -0.14 10.43
C LEU A 125 28.64 0.18 9.56
N PHE A 126 28.93 1.46 9.32
CA PHE A 126 30.14 1.87 8.57
C PHE A 126 31.43 1.47 9.29
N GLY A 127 31.43 1.50 10.62
CA GLY A 127 32.56 1.14 11.47
C GLY A 127 32.82 -0.36 11.52
N SER A 128 31.78 -1.18 11.49
CA SER A 128 31.85 -2.65 11.48
C SER A 128 32.18 -3.21 10.10
N HIS A 129 31.87 -2.46 9.04
CA HIS A 129 32.01 -2.89 7.66
C HIS A 129 33.03 -2.04 6.87
N LYS A 130 34.10 -1.57 7.53
CA LYS A 130 35.18 -0.78 6.89
C LYS A 130 35.81 -1.45 5.66
N ASP A 131 35.70 -2.77 5.58
CA ASP A 131 36.30 -3.58 4.53
C ASP A 131 35.29 -3.97 3.43
N LEU A 132 34.01 -3.63 3.56
CA LEU A 132 33.00 -3.86 2.53
C LEU A 132 33.11 -2.80 1.44
N ARG A 133 34.06 -2.98 0.54
CA ARG A 133 34.12 -2.21 -0.72
C ARG A 133 33.12 -2.79 -1.72
N LEU A 134 31.84 -2.48 -1.53
CA LEU A 134 30.81 -2.77 -2.53
C LEU A 134 30.83 -1.68 -3.61
N THR A 135 30.96 -2.08 -4.86
CA THR A 135 30.85 -1.17 -6.01
C THR A 135 29.39 -0.72 -6.16
N THR A 136 29.16 0.49 -6.67
CA THR A 136 27.82 1.04 -6.92
C THR A 136 26.91 0.09 -7.72
N GLU A 137 27.49 -0.66 -8.67
CA GLU A 137 26.77 -1.67 -9.46
C GLU A 137 26.28 -2.85 -8.60
N GLN A 138 27.07 -3.27 -7.62
CA GLN A 138 26.71 -4.35 -6.70
C GLN A 138 25.58 -3.89 -5.76
N ILE A 139 25.68 -2.67 -5.24
CA ILE A 139 24.61 -2.06 -4.42
C ILE A 139 23.32 -1.96 -5.22
N LYS A 140 23.38 -1.47 -6.46
CA LYS A 140 22.22 -1.40 -7.36
C LYS A 140 21.58 -2.77 -7.57
N THR A 141 22.39 -3.80 -7.82
CA THR A 141 21.92 -5.17 -8.04
C THR A 141 21.23 -5.72 -6.79
N ILE A 142 21.81 -5.50 -5.60
CA ILE A 142 21.22 -5.90 -4.32
C ILE A 142 19.87 -5.23 -4.11
N VAL A 143 19.78 -3.91 -4.33
CA VAL A 143 18.52 -3.17 -4.20
C VAL A 143 17.46 -3.67 -5.19
N GLU A 144 17.85 -3.96 -6.44
CA GLU A 144 16.92 -4.55 -7.43
C GLU A 144 16.45 -5.96 -7.03
N MET A 145 17.31 -6.76 -6.42
CA MET A 145 16.95 -8.09 -5.91
C MET A 145 15.98 -7.99 -4.74
N LEU A 146 16.24 -7.12 -3.76
CA LEU A 146 15.36 -6.90 -2.61
C LEU A 146 13.96 -6.43 -3.04
N LYS A 147 13.90 -5.53 -4.03
CA LYS A 147 12.61 -5.08 -4.59
C LYS A 147 11.83 -6.21 -5.27
N LYS A 148 12.51 -7.14 -5.95
CA LYS A 148 11.86 -8.31 -6.56
C LYS A 148 11.40 -9.30 -5.49
N GLU A 149 12.19 -9.49 -4.44
CA GLU A 149 11.83 -10.35 -3.31
C GLU A 149 10.56 -9.85 -2.60
N GLU A 150 10.49 -8.56 -2.30
CA GLU A 150 9.29 -7.92 -1.71
C GLU A 150 8.05 -8.14 -2.58
N GLN A 151 8.16 -7.99 -3.91
CA GLN A 151 7.06 -8.26 -4.83
C GLN A 151 6.64 -9.73 -4.82
N VAL A 152 7.60 -10.66 -4.77
CA VAL A 152 7.33 -12.10 -4.71
C VAL A 152 6.67 -12.46 -3.38
N GLU A 153 7.13 -11.90 -2.28
CA GLU A 153 6.55 -12.11 -0.94
C GLU A 153 5.12 -11.56 -0.87
N ALA A 154 4.87 -10.36 -1.40
CA ALA A 154 3.52 -9.79 -1.49
C ALA A 154 2.58 -10.67 -2.32
N MET A 155 3.07 -11.21 -3.45
CA MET A 155 2.31 -12.15 -4.28
C MET A 155 2.07 -13.48 -3.55
N GLN A 156 3.04 -13.99 -2.81
CA GLN A 156 2.91 -15.22 -2.03
C GLN A 156 1.93 -15.05 -0.88
N ALA A 157 1.97 -13.92 -0.17
CA ALA A 157 1.03 -13.55 0.90
C ALA A 157 -0.41 -13.42 0.39
N PHE A 158 -0.56 -12.97 -0.86
CA PHE A 158 -1.84 -12.97 -1.56
C PHE A 158 -2.31 -14.38 -1.89
N ILE A 159 -1.45 -15.23 -2.47
CA ILE A 159 -1.80 -16.62 -2.81
C ILE A 159 -2.17 -17.42 -1.55
N SER A 160 -1.52 -17.17 -0.42
CA SER A 160 -1.82 -17.79 0.88
C SER A 160 -3.07 -17.22 1.57
N GLY A 161 -3.71 -16.18 1.00
CA GLY A 161 -4.97 -15.61 1.50
C GLY A 161 -4.81 -14.72 2.75
N THR A 162 -3.59 -14.27 3.03
CA THR A 162 -3.26 -13.49 4.24
C THR A 162 -3.57 -12.01 4.09
N VAL A 163 -3.54 -11.49 2.84
CA VAL A 163 -3.82 -10.08 2.51
C VAL A 163 -4.88 -9.94 1.40
N PRO A 164 -5.82 -8.98 1.50
CA PRO A 164 -6.84 -8.74 0.47
C PRO A 164 -6.24 -8.12 -0.80
N TYR A 165 -6.83 -8.41 -1.96
CA TYR A 165 -6.43 -7.82 -3.23
C TYR A 165 -6.98 -6.39 -3.40
N PRO A 166 -6.19 -5.44 -3.94
CA PRO A 166 -4.78 -5.56 -4.36
C PRO A 166 -3.78 -5.40 -3.20
N PRO A 167 -2.57 -5.97 -3.32
CA PRO A 167 -1.45 -5.65 -2.41
C PRO A 167 -1.25 -4.14 -2.31
N ILE A 168 -0.99 -3.64 -1.10
CA ILE A 168 -0.80 -2.22 -0.84
C ILE A 168 0.49 -1.80 -1.54
N GLU A 169 0.37 -1.16 -2.71
CA GLU A 169 1.48 -0.46 -3.33
C GLU A 169 1.78 0.79 -2.50
N ASP A 170 2.85 0.76 -1.71
CA ASP A 170 3.41 1.99 -1.17
C ASP A 170 3.93 2.84 -2.33
N LYS A 171 3.17 3.92 -2.59
CA LYS A 171 3.52 5.16 -3.27
C LYS A 171 4.65 5.06 -4.32
N LYS A 172 4.23 5.17 -5.59
CA LYS A 172 5.03 5.57 -6.75
C LYS A 172 6.15 6.55 -6.37
N ILE A 173 7.39 6.06 -6.36
CA ILE A 173 8.57 6.88 -6.67
C ILE A 173 8.41 7.29 -8.15
N PRO A 174 8.47 8.59 -8.49
CA PRO A 174 8.32 9.03 -9.87
C PRO A 174 9.48 8.46 -10.69
N SER A 175 9.18 7.56 -11.62
CA SER A 175 10.10 7.15 -12.66
C SER A 175 10.43 8.36 -13.51
N THR A 176 11.62 8.93 -13.31
CA THR A 176 12.20 9.91 -14.21
C THR A 176 12.31 9.32 -15.62
N ASP A 177 11.92 10.14 -16.59
CA ASP A 177 11.82 9.85 -18.01
C ASP A 177 13.11 9.23 -18.60
N PHE A 178 13.02 8.02 -19.14
CA PHE A 178 14.06 7.46 -20.02
C PHE A 178 13.50 6.69 -21.23
N SER A 179 12.20 6.85 -21.53
CA SER A 179 11.55 6.16 -22.65
C SER A 179 11.42 7.00 -23.93
N ALA A 180 11.88 8.25 -23.93
CA ALA A 180 11.65 9.16 -25.05
C ALA A 180 12.75 9.16 -26.13
N ASP A 181 13.88 8.48 -25.92
CA ASP A 181 15.05 8.65 -26.80
C ASP A 181 15.32 7.51 -27.80
N LEU A 182 14.51 6.45 -27.78
CA LEU A 182 14.68 5.33 -28.74
C LEU A 182 13.80 5.45 -29.99
N THR A 183 12.74 6.27 -29.97
CA THR A 183 11.78 6.39 -31.09
C THR A 183 12.21 7.41 -32.14
N ARG A 184 13.12 8.34 -31.84
CA ARG A 184 13.61 9.33 -32.81
C ARG A 184 14.67 8.78 -33.77
N THR A 185 15.45 7.79 -33.34
CA THR A 185 16.55 7.22 -34.13
C THR A 185 16.06 6.25 -35.21
N VAL A 186 14.85 5.70 -35.08
CA VAL A 186 14.26 4.75 -36.04
C VAL A 186 13.55 5.46 -37.19
N GLU A 187 12.86 6.59 -36.93
CA GLU A 187 12.15 7.33 -37.99
C GLU A 187 13.08 8.08 -38.96
N GLN A 188 14.28 8.47 -38.52
CA GLN A 188 15.25 9.15 -39.39
C GLN A 188 16.00 8.20 -40.32
N LYS A 189 16.13 6.91 -40.00
CA LYS A 189 16.81 5.94 -40.87
C LYS A 189 15.94 5.32 -41.97
N LEU A 190 14.63 5.59 -41.99
CA LEU A 190 13.70 5.01 -42.95
C LEU A 190 13.38 5.91 -44.17
N LYS A 191 13.95 7.13 -44.23
CA LYS A 191 13.68 8.09 -45.32
C LYS A 191 14.74 8.14 -46.42
N ASP A 192 15.90 7.51 -46.24
CA ASP A 192 17.07 7.67 -47.13
C ASP A 192 17.49 6.40 -47.90
N LEU A 193 16.56 5.56 -48.36
CA LEU A 193 16.91 4.44 -49.26
C LEU A 193 16.22 4.55 -50.64
N PRO A 194 16.99 4.45 -51.75
CA PRO A 194 16.48 4.60 -53.11
C PRO A 194 15.62 3.40 -53.54
N PRO A 195 14.67 3.58 -54.48
CA PRO A 195 13.74 2.53 -54.87
C PRO A 195 14.42 1.45 -55.73
N LEU A 196 14.36 0.20 -55.30
CA LEU A 196 14.80 -0.97 -56.07
C LEU A 196 13.60 -1.61 -56.81
N LYS A 197 13.86 -2.00 -58.06
CA LYS A 197 12.90 -2.50 -59.06
C LYS A 197 12.36 -3.89 -58.70
N PRO A 198 11.18 -4.28 -59.21
CA PRO A 198 10.52 -5.52 -58.85
C PRO A 198 10.85 -6.63 -59.85
N GLU A 199 11.86 -7.46 -59.58
CA GLU A 199 11.91 -8.86 -60.04
C GLU A 199 12.64 -9.71 -58.98
N ASP A 200 12.19 -10.96 -58.82
CA ASP A 200 12.60 -12.01 -57.87
C ASP A 200 11.67 -12.26 -56.67
N LEU A 201 10.42 -12.64 -56.95
CA LEU A 201 9.58 -13.43 -56.05
C LEU A 201 9.67 -14.92 -56.42
N PRO A 202 10.14 -15.82 -55.53
CA PRO A 202 9.82 -17.25 -55.63
C PRO A 202 8.40 -17.54 -55.05
N PRO A 203 7.66 -18.52 -55.62
CA PRO A 203 6.22 -18.67 -55.39
C PRO A 203 5.84 -19.20 -53.99
N PRO A 204 4.64 -18.86 -53.49
CA PRO A 204 4.16 -19.25 -52.17
C PRO A 204 3.75 -20.73 -52.08
N GLY A 205 4.39 -21.44 -51.15
CA GLY A 205 4.06 -22.82 -50.79
C GLY A 205 2.82 -22.91 -49.89
N LEU A 206 1.79 -23.57 -50.45
CA LEU A 206 0.87 -24.55 -49.84
C LEU A 206 0.46 -24.35 -48.37
N GLY A 207 -0.77 -23.88 -48.18
CA GLY A 207 -1.48 -23.87 -46.90
C GLY A 207 -1.81 -25.28 -46.35
N PRO A 208 -2.13 -25.38 -45.06
CA PRO A 208 -2.43 -26.66 -44.40
C PRO A 208 -3.78 -27.24 -44.85
N LYS A 209 -3.75 -28.50 -45.30
CA LYS A 209 -4.90 -29.30 -45.70
C LYS A 209 -5.79 -29.64 -44.50
N LYS A 210 -7.11 -29.42 -44.66
CA LYS A 210 -8.18 -29.94 -43.81
C LYS A 210 -8.16 -31.48 -43.81
N GLN A 211 -8.19 -32.09 -42.63
CA GLN A 211 -8.54 -33.50 -42.46
C GLN A 211 -10.08 -33.64 -42.35
N PRO A 212 -10.72 -34.55 -43.11
CA PRO A 212 -12.14 -34.90 -42.93
C PRO A 212 -12.34 -36.05 -41.91
N PRO A 213 -13.58 -36.27 -41.43
CA PRO A 213 -13.88 -37.09 -40.26
C PRO A 213 -13.96 -38.58 -40.64
N ASN A 214 -13.47 -39.46 -39.76
CA ASN A 214 -13.70 -40.91 -39.89
C ASN A 214 -14.89 -41.33 -39.01
N GLU A 215 -16.01 -41.63 -39.65
CA GLU A 215 -17.03 -42.52 -39.11
C GLU A 215 -16.69 -43.98 -39.44
N LYS A 216 -16.76 -44.82 -38.39
CA LYS A 216 -17.10 -46.24 -38.26
C LYS A 216 -17.17 -47.12 -39.53
N CYS A 217 -16.67 -48.36 -39.43
CA CYS A 217 -17.51 -49.57 -39.54
C CYS A 217 -16.74 -50.90 -39.37
N ILE A 218 -17.45 -51.82 -38.69
CA ILE A 218 -17.39 -53.30 -38.71
C ILE A 218 -16.25 -53.98 -37.94
#